data_AF-A0A954Z6N5-F1
#
_entry.id   AF-A0A954Z6N5-F1
#
_cell.length_a   1.000
_cell.length_b   1.000
_cell.length_c   1.000
_cell.angle_alpha   90.00
_cell.angle_beta   90.00
_cell.angle_gamma   90.00
#
_symmetry.space_group_name_H-M   'P 1'
#
loop_
_entity.id
_entity.type
_entity.pdbx_description
1 polymer ?
#
loop_
_entity_poly.entity_id
_entity_poly.type
_entity_poly.pdbx_seq_one_letter_code
_entity_poly.pdbx_strand_id
1 'polypeptide(L)'
;MIRFLFFSFVAILALDFRLPANAAPVQQWDCFEVGLTGPSDGNPFLDVQLSAQFYCGDTSIPATGFYDGDGKFKVRCMPTRPGTWHYTTHSNAVQLDGREGEFEVVAPRGVNHGPVRTAHTYHFAYADGSPYRQIGTTCYAWIHQDEALQRTTLKTLAEGPFNKLRFCVFPKRYTWNQGEPQLYPFEGTPPNRWNLERFNPEFFRHLEECIVELQELGIE
;
A
#
# COMPACT_ATOMS: atom_id res chain seq x y z
N MET A 1 -14.29 68.84 -22.85
CA MET A 1 -13.53 67.67 -23.33
C MET A 1 -12.79 67.05 -22.15
N ILE A 2 -13.36 66.02 -21.51
CA ILE A 2 -12.63 65.17 -20.55
C ILE A 2 -13.10 63.74 -20.85
N ARG A 3 -12.20 62.92 -21.42
CA ARG A 3 -12.43 61.50 -21.70
C ARG A 3 -11.95 60.70 -20.49
N PHE A 4 -12.85 59.95 -19.84
CA PHE A 4 -12.49 58.91 -18.89
C PHE A 4 -12.12 57.63 -19.65
N LEU A 5 -10.90 57.14 -19.46
CA LEU A 5 -10.44 55.83 -19.92
C LEU A 5 -10.60 54.85 -18.76
N PHE A 6 -11.51 53.88 -18.90
CA PHE A 6 -11.59 52.71 -18.04
C PHE A 6 -10.54 51.69 -18.50
N PHE A 7 -9.55 51.39 -17.67
CA PHE A 7 -8.70 50.22 -17.83
C PHE A 7 -9.29 49.07 -17.01
N SER A 8 -9.82 48.06 -17.69
CA SER A 8 -10.23 46.79 -17.08
C SER A 8 -8.98 45.93 -16.89
N PHE A 9 -8.63 45.62 -15.64
CA PHE A 9 -7.53 44.72 -15.29
C PHE A 9 -8.10 43.29 -15.25
N VAL A 10 -7.83 42.49 -16.29
CA VAL A 10 -8.08 41.04 -16.27
C VAL A 10 -6.92 40.39 -15.53
N ALA A 11 -7.17 39.94 -14.30
CA ALA A 11 -6.22 39.12 -13.54
C ALA A 11 -6.22 37.71 -14.14
N ILE A 12 -5.17 37.37 -14.87
CA ILE A 12 -4.90 35.99 -15.30
C ILE A 12 -4.38 35.26 -14.06
N LEU A 13 -5.23 34.44 -13.44
CA LEU A 13 -4.82 33.41 -12.48
C LEU A 13 -4.02 32.36 -13.26
N ALA A 14 -2.69 32.47 -13.22
CA ALA A 14 -1.83 31.38 -13.61
C ALA A 14 -2.02 30.25 -12.59
N LEU A 15 -2.66 29.16 -13.01
CA LEU A 15 -2.56 27.89 -12.29
C LEU A 15 -1.10 27.45 -12.38
N ASP A 16 -0.35 27.65 -11.30
CA ASP A 16 0.98 27.05 -11.14
C ASP A 16 0.81 25.53 -11.03
N PHE A 17 0.84 24.85 -12.18
CA PHE A 17 1.03 23.41 -12.25
C PHE A 17 2.48 23.11 -11.87
N ARG A 18 2.76 23.06 -10.56
CA ARG A 18 4.02 22.51 -10.08
C ARG A 18 3.97 21.00 -10.33
N LEU A 19 4.76 20.53 -11.30
CA LEU A 19 5.17 19.13 -11.37
C LEU A 19 5.70 18.75 -9.98
N PRO A 20 5.25 17.62 -9.38
CA PRO A 20 5.82 17.19 -8.12
C PRO A 20 7.33 17.00 -8.27
N ALA A 21 8.08 17.44 -7.26
CA ALA A 21 9.51 17.26 -7.18
C ALA A 21 9.89 15.80 -7.42
N ASN A 22 10.94 15.56 -8.20
CA ASN A 22 11.51 14.26 -8.55
C ASN A 22 11.49 13.32 -7.32
N ALA A 23 10.51 12.41 -7.28
CA ALA A 23 10.43 11.39 -6.25
C ALA A 23 11.67 10.48 -6.37
N ALA A 24 12.14 9.94 -5.25
CA ALA A 24 13.22 8.96 -5.28
C ALA A 24 12.81 7.77 -6.18
N PRO A 25 13.73 7.21 -6.98
CA PRO A 25 13.41 6.08 -7.83
C PRO A 25 12.98 4.87 -6.99
N VAL A 26 11.99 4.14 -7.48
CA VAL A 26 11.46 2.91 -6.85
C VAL A 26 12.26 1.72 -7.37
N GLN A 27 12.58 0.73 -6.54
CA GLN A 27 13.22 -0.48 -7.09
C GLN A 27 12.17 -1.37 -7.75
N GLN A 28 12.61 -2.12 -8.76
CA GLN A 28 11.84 -3.24 -9.27
C GLN A 28 11.42 -4.15 -8.10
N TRP A 29 10.16 -4.58 -8.10
CA TRP A 29 9.52 -5.36 -7.04
C TRP A 29 9.28 -4.66 -5.69
N ASP A 30 9.63 -3.38 -5.54
CA ASP A 30 9.15 -2.56 -4.41
C ASP A 30 7.71 -2.04 -4.68
N CYS A 31 7.13 -1.31 -3.72
CA CYS A 31 5.81 -0.69 -3.86
C CYS A 31 5.93 0.76 -4.33
N PHE A 32 5.28 1.11 -5.45
CA PHE A 32 4.96 2.50 -5.79
C PHE A 32 3.51 2.80 -5.40
N GLU A 33 3.27 3.95 -4.77
CA GLU A 33 1.95 4.36 -4.28
C GLU A 33 1.55 5.72 -4.86
N VAL A 34 0.36 5.78 -5.46
CA VAL A 34 -0.31 7.02 -5.84
C VAL A 34 -1.28 7.39 -4.72
N GLY A 35 -1.04 8.53 -4.06
CA GLY A 35 -1.95 9.09 -3.06
C GLY A 35 -2.78 10.24 -3.63
N LEU A 36 -4.11 10.16 -3.51
CA LEU A 36 -5.06 11.16 -4.01
C LEU A 36 -6.01 11.60 -2.89
N THR A 37 -6.55 12.82 -3.03
CA THR A 37 -7.62 13.30 -2.16
C THR A 37 -8.94 13.20 -2.91
N GLY A 38 -9.90 12.47 -2.35
CA GLY A 38 -11.19 12.18 -2.97
C GLY A 38 -12.34 13.03 -2.45
N PRO A 39 -13.57 12.68 -2.85
CA PRO A 39 -14.78 13.35 -2.36
C PRO A 39 -15.00 13.12 -0.85
N SER A 40 -15.71 14.04 -0.21
CA SER A 40 -16.08 13.98 1.22
C SER A 40 -17.45 13.36 1.49
N ASP A 41 -18.25 13.19 0.44
CA ASP A 41 -19.66 12.80 0.55
C ASP A 41 -19.83 11.28 0.38
N GLY A 42 -20.83 10.71 1.04
CA GLY A 42 -21.16 9.28 0.95
C GLY A 42 -20.27 8.36 1.81
N ASN A 43 -20.34 7.06 1.54
CA ASN A 43 -19.45 6.06 2.08
C ASN A 43 -18.27 5.82 1.11
N PRO A 44 -17.06 6.32 1.41
CA PRO A 44 -15.93 6.22 0.49
C PRO A 44 -15.45 4.78 0.25
N PHE A 45 -15.83 3.82 1.10
CA PHE A 45 -15.49 2.41 0.92
C PHE A 45 -16.41 1.68 -0.07
N LEU A 46 -17.62 2.19 -0.29
CA LEU A 46 -18.63 1.54 -1.14
C LEU A 46 -18.97 2.35 -2.39
N ASP A 47 -19.02 3.67 -2.25
CA ASP A 47 -19.57 4.56 -3.27
C ASP A 47 -18.51 5.00 -4.30
N VAL A 48 -17.22 4.88 -3.95
CA VAL A 48 -16.10 5.32 -4.80
C VAL A 48 -15.37 4.13 -5.38
N GLN A 49 -15.29 4.08 -6.70
CA GLN A 49 -14.48 3.12 -7.44
C GLN A 49 -13.22 3.84 -7.90
N LEU A 50 -12.05 3.28 -7.58
CA LEU A 50 -10.77 3.78 -8.04
C LEU A 50 -9.95 2.62 -8.59
N SER A 51 -9.28 2.87 -9.70
CA SER A 51 -8.25 1.99 -10.27
C SER A 51 -7.19 2.83 -10.96
N ALA A 52 -6.06 2.22 -11.31
CA ALA A 52 -5.10 2.82 -12.21
C ALA A 52 -4.49 1.77 -13.14
N GLN A 53 -4.13 2.22 -14.34
CA GLN A 53 -3.30 1.48 -15.26
C GLN A 53 -1.88 1.99 -15.16
N PHE A 54 -0.97 1.17 -14.64
CA PHE A 54 0.47 1.45 -14.65
C PHE A 54 1.08 0.83 -15.89
N TYR A 55 1.98 1.53 -16.58
CA TYR A 55 2.58 1.01 -17.80
C TYR A 55 4.01 1.53 -18.01
N CYS A 56 4.82 0.70 -18.63
CA CYS A 56 6.14 1.02 -19.14
C CYS A 56 6.25 0.23 -20.43
N GLY A 57 6.50 0.86 -21.59
CA GLY A 57 6.54 0.19 -22.90
C GLY A 57 5.33 -0.72 -23.16
N ASP A 58 5.59 -2.00 -23.44
CA ASP A 58 4.61 -3.08 -23.64
C ASP A 58 4.07 -3.72 -22.34
N THR A 59 4.62 -3.36 -21.18
CA THR A 59 4.20 -3.91 -19.88
C THR A 59 3.12 -3.01 -19.27
N SER A 60 2.04 -3.63 -18.81
CA SER A 60 0.88 -2.95 -18.25
C SER A 60 0.37 -3.71 -17.03
N ILE A 61 0.23 -3.03 -15.89
CA ILE A 61 -0.23 -3.58 -14.61
C ILE A 61 -1.47 -2.80 -14.16
N PRO A 62 -2.68 -3.38 -14.27
CA PRO A 62 -3.87 -2.78 -13.68
C PRO A 62 -3.84 -2.98 -12.16
N ALA A 63 -4.26 -1.97 -11.41
CA ALA A 63 -4.40 -2.07 -9.95
C ALA A 63 -5.67 -1.39 -9.47
N THR A 64 -6.32 -2.01 -8.49
CA THR A 64 -7.48 -1.45 -7.80
C THR A 64 -7.01 -0.50 -6.70
N GLY A 65 -7.67 0.65 -6.59
CA GLY A 65 -7.46 1.59 -5.51
C GLY A 65 -8.35 1.29 -4.31
N PHE A 66 -8.04 1.94 -3.20
CA PHE A 66 -8.78 1.80 -1.94
C PHE A 66 -8.82 3.13 -1.19
N TYR A 67 -9.83 3.29 -0.33
CA TYR A 67 -9.90 4.39 0.61
C TYR A 67 -9.07 4.07 1.86
N ASP A 68 -8.22 5.00 2.28
CA ASP A 68 -7.29 4.84 3.40
C ASP A 68 -7.59 5.82 4.54
N GLY A 69 -8.82 6.33 4.67
CA GLY A 69 -9.17 7.29 5.73
C GLY A 69 -8.83 8.75 5.39
N ASP A 70 -9.34 9.69 6.19
CA ASP A 70 -9.08 11.13 6.08
C ASP A 70 -9.22 11.74 4.67
N GLY A 71 -10.19 11.25 3.89
CA GLY A 71 -10.41 11.71 2.51
C GLY A 71 -9.34 11.23 1.51
N LYS A 72 -8.45 10.31 1.92
CA LYS A 72 -7.33 9.81 1.10
C LYS A 72 -7.69 8.50 0.41
N PHE A 73 -7.34 8.44 -0.87
CA PHE A 73 -7.43 7.24 -1.69
C PHE A 73 -6.04 6.89 -2.19
N LYS A 74 -5.77 5.60 -2.30
CA LYS A 74 -4.47 5.07 -2.71
C LYS A 74 -4.62 4.06 -3.83
N VAL A 75 -3.65 4.03 -4.73
CA VAL A 75 -3.46 2.91 -5.68
C VAL A 75 -1.99 2.49 -5.62
N ARG A 76 -1.74 1.20 -5.46
CA ARG A 76 -0.39 0.65 -5.31
C ARG A 76 -0.04 -0.26 -6.48
N CYS A 77 1.20 -0.19 -6.93
CA CYS A 77 1.76 -1.02 -7.98
C CYS A 77 3.12 -1.57 -7.56
N MET A 78 3.37 -2.83 -7.88
CA MET A 78 4.70 -3.44 -7.77
C MET A 78 5.31 -3.55 -9.17
N PRO A 79 6.14 -2.59 -9.63
CA PRO A 79 6.68 -2.59 -10.98
C PRO A 79 7.60 -3.79 -11.19
N THR A 80 7.50 -4.40 -12.36
CA THR A 80 8.15 -5.69 -12.66
C THR A 80 9.42 -5.57 -13.48
N ARG A 81 9.78 -4.36 -13.93
CA ARG A 81 11.01 -4.09 -14.68
C ARG A 81 11.52 -2.66 -14.48
N PRO A 82 12.84 -2.42 -14.63
CA PRO A 82 13.40 -1.07 -14.63
C PRO A 82 12.94 -0.25 -15.85
N GLY A 83 12.98 1.07 -15.71
CA GLY A 83 12.62 2.06 -16.71
C GLY A 83 11.64 3.10 -16.19
N THR A 84 11.26 4.03 -17.05
CA THR A 84 10.24 5.04 -16.75
C THR A 84 8.85 4.43 -16.88
N TRP A 85 8.10 4.47 -15.78
CA TRP A 85 6.71 4.03 -15.71
C TRP A 85 5.80 5.24 -15.68
N HIS A 86 4.62 5.08 -16.27
CA HIS A 86 3.54 6.04 -16.23
C HIS A 86 2.32 5.39 -15.59
N TYR A 87 1.39 6.22 -15.12
CA TYR A 87 0.07 5.75 -14.71
C TYR A 87 -1.04 6.69 -15.18
N THR A 88 -2.23 6.12 -15.37
CA THR A 88 -3.48 6.86 -15.53
C THR A 88 -4.53 6.24 -14.61
N THR A 89 -5.21 7.06 -13.81
CA THR A 89 -6.28 6.61 -12.91
C THR A 89 -7.64 6.62 -13.59
N HIS A 90 -8.52 5.72 -13.14
CA HIS A 90 -9.92 5.65 -13.56
C HIS A 90 -10.84 5.56 -12.34
N SER A 91 -11.86 6.41 -12.30
CA SER A 91 -12.77 6.52 -11.16
C SER A 91 -14.14 7.08 -11.52
N ASN A 92 -15.17 6.72 -10.76
CA ASN A 92 -16.49 7.35 -10.86
C ASN A 92 -16.55 8.75 -10.21
N ALA A 93 -15.57 9.10 -9.37
CA ALA A 93 -15.40 10.43 -8.80
C ALA A 93 -14.40 11.26 -9.62
N VAL A 94 -14.84 12.44 -10.09
CA VAL A 94 -14.06 13.35 -10.95
C VAL A 94 -12.74 13.83 -10.30
N GLN A 95 -12.69 13.90 -8.98
CA GLN A 95 -11.48 14.27 -8.25
C GLN A 95 -10.36 13.23 -8.41
N LEU A 96 -10.71 11.98 -8.69
CA LEU A 96 -9.79 10.85 -8.75
C LEU A 96 -9.62 10.28 -10.16
N ASP A 97 -10.48 10.65 -11.12
CA ASP A 97 -10.47 10.15 -12.49
C ASP A 97 -9.47 10.90 -13.37
N GLY A 98 -8.85 10.20 -14.33
CA GLY A 98 -7.95 10.78 -15.32
C GLY A 98 -6.70 11.44 -14.73
N ARG A 99 -6.24 11.01 -13.56
CA ARG A 99 -4.98 11.49 -12.96
C ARG A 99 -3.82 10.75 -13.59
N GLU A 100 -2.82 11.51 -14.02
CA GLU A 100 -1.64 10.98 -14.68
C GLU A 100 -0.38 11.33 -13.89
N GLY A 101 0.65 10.52 -14.08
CA GLY A 101 1.98 10.79 -13.55
C GLY A 101 3.00 9.79 -14.07
N GLU A 102 4.25 10.01 -13.68
CA GLU A 102 5.38 9.15 -14.04
C GLU A 102 6.28 8.94 -12.83
N PHE A 103 7.01 7.82 -12.83
CA PHE A 103 7.99 7.47 -11.83
C PHE A 103 9.08 6.58 -12.43
N GLU A 104 10.29 6.71 -11.90
CA GLU A 104 11.43 5.93 -12.37
C GLU A 104 11.58 4.65 -11.55
N VAL A 105 11.76 3.53 -12.25
CA VAL A 105 12.03 2.22 -11.64
C VAL A 105 13.46 1.79 -11.94
N VAL A 106 14.21 1.46 -10.89
CA VAL A 106 15.60 1.02 -10.98
C VAL A 106 15.74 -0.48 -10.71
N ALA A 107 16.88 -1.05 -11.10
CA ALA A 107 17.21 -2.43 -10.75
C ALA A 107 17.17 -2.65 -9.23
N PRO A 108 16.75 -3.85 -8.78
CA PRO A 108 16.72 -4.18 -7.36
C PRO A 108 18.14 -4.22 -6.78
N ARG A 109 18.27 -3.94 -5.48
CA ARG A 109 19.54 -3.85 -4.76
C ARG A 109 19.48 -4.67 -3.48
N GLY A 110 20.66 -5.09 -3.02
CA GLY A 110 20.80 -5.80 -1.76
C GLY A 110 20.01 -7.12 -1.75
N VAL A 111 19.08 -7.25 -0.80
CA VAL A 111 18.29 -8.46 -0.56
C VAL A 111 16.93 -8.47 -1.28
N ASN A 112 16.66 -7.50 -2.15
CA ASN A 112 15.43 -7.50 -2.94
C ASN A 112 15.54 -8.50 -4.09
N HIS A 113 15.08 -9.73 -3.84
CA HIS A 113 15.02 -10.82 -4.84
C HIS A 113 13.67 -10.87 -5.58
N GLY A 114 12.72 -10.01 -5.20
CA GLY A 114 11.35 -10.00 -5.70
C GLY A 114 10.48 -11.13 -5.11
N PRO A 115 9.25 -11.33 -5.62
CA PRO A 115 8.31 -12.28 -5.04
C PRO A 115 8.71 -13.75 -5.25
N VAL A 116 8.43 -14.60 -4.26
CA VAL A 116 8.58 -16.05 -4.36
C VAL A 116 7.54 -16.65 -5.33
N ARG A 117 7.99 -17.56 -6.20
CA ARG A 117 7.16 -18.28 -7.20
C ARG A 117 7.47 -19.77 -7.20
N THR A 118 6.55 -20.57 -7.74
CA THR A 118 6.84 -21.98 -8.03
C THR A 118 7.92 -22.08 -9.11
N ALA A 119 8.81 -23.06 -8.96
CA ALA A 119 9.93 -23.31 -9.87
C ALA A 119 10.18 -24.82 -10.00
N HIS A 120 10.64 -25.27 -11.16
CA HIS A 120 11.08 -26.66 -11.39
C HIS A 120 10.09 -27.73 -10.89
N THR A 121 8.79 -27.50 -11.12
CA THR A 121 7.65 -28.36 -10.71
C THR A 121 7.39 -28.46 -9.19
N TYR A 122 8.42 -28.62 -8.36
CA TYR A 122 8.27 -28.90 -6.90
C TYR A 122 9.10 -27.99 -5.98
N HIS A 123 9.71 -26.94 -6.54
CA HIS A 123 10.55 -26.01 -5.79
C HIS A 123 9.98 -24.60 -5.82
N PHE A 124 10.65 -23.71 -5.09
CA PHE A 124 10.37 -22.29 -5.12
C PHE A 124 11.65 -21.53 -5.46
N ALA A 125 11.48 -20.41 -6.15
CA ALA A 125 12.53 -19.45 -6.42
C ALA A 125 11.95 -18.04 -6.29
N TYR A 126 12.79 -17.09 -5.93
CA TYR A 126 12.46 -15.68 -6.04
C TYR A 126 12.37 -15.25 -7.52
N ALA A 127 11.86 -14.05 -7.77
CA ALA A 127 11.66 -13.55 -9.13
C ALA A 127 12.96 -13.32 -9.91
N ASP A 128 14.08 -13.06 -9.20
CA ASP A 128 15.42 -13.01 -9.77
C ASP A 128 16.03 -14.38 -10.13
N GLY A 129 15.33 -15.48 -9.80
CA GLY A 129 15.76 -16.86 -10.03
C GLY A 129 16.56 -17.48 -8.89
N SER A 130 16.86 -16.74 -7.82
CA SER A 130 17.53 -17.31 -6.64
C SER A 130 16.63 -18.33 -5.92
N PRO A 131 17.21 -19.43 -5.38
CA PRO A 131 16.40 -20.50 -4.79
C PRO A 131 15.77 -20.06 -3.46
N TYR A 132 14.49 -20.39 -3.25
CA TYR A 132 13.79 -20.19 -1.99
C TYR A 132 13.49 -21.53 -1.33
N ARG A 133 14.02 -21.74 -0.12
CA ARG A 133 13.69 -22.90 0.73
C ARG A 133 12.92 -22.42 1.94
N GLN A 134 11.66 -22.80 2.03
CA GLN A 134 10.78 -22.36 3.10
C GLN A 134 11.14 -23.03 4.43
N ILE A 135 11.59 -22.22 5.39
CA ILE A 135 11.81 -22.60 6.79
C ILE A 135 10.85 -21.74 7.62
N GLY A 136 9.67 -22.29 7.89
CA GLY A 136 8.57 -21.55 8.49
C GLY A 136 8.45 -21.70 10.01
N THR A 137 7.88 -20.68 10.66
CA THR A 137 7.38 -20.73 12.04
C THR A 137 5.96 -20.18 12.14
N THR A 138 5.43 -20.05 13.36
CA THR A 138 4.02 -19.68 13.60
C THR A 138 3.88 -18.75 14.80
N CYS A 139 3.32 -17.55 14.56
CA CYS A 139 2.95 -16.59 15.60
C CYS A 139 1.55 -16.01 15.26
N TYR A 140 0.50 -16.80 15.51
CA TYR A 140 -0.83 -16.52 14.93
C TYR A 140 -1.40 -15.13 15.20
N ALA A 141 -1.20 -14.58 16.39
CA ALA A 141 -1.84 -13.32 16.81
C ALA A 141 -0.82 -12.22 17.12
N TRP A 142 0.40 -12.31 16.56
CA TRP A 142 1.51 -11.46 16.97
C TRP A 142 1.23 -9.97 16.75
N ILE A 143 0.66 -9.58 15.60
CA ILE A 143 0.27 -8.20 15.29
C ILE A 143 -0.84 -7.64 16.21
N HIS A 144 -1.47 -8.49 17.03
CA HIS A 144 -2.53 -8.11 17.97
C HIS A 144 -2.06 -8.09 19.42
N GLN A 145 -0.78 -8.36 19.67
CA GLN A 145 -0.18 -8.20 21.00
C GLN A 145 0.19 -6.74 21.25
N ASP A 146 0.51 -6.38 22.50
CA ASP A 146 1.09 -5.06 22.76
C ASP A 146 2.41 -4.86 22.00
N GLU A 147 2.78 -3.60 21.82
CA GLU A 147 3.97 -3.23 21.06
C GLU A 147 5.24 -3.88 21.61
N ALA A 148 5.40 -3.96 22.94
CA ALA A 148 6.60 -4.55 23.55
C ALA A 148 6.76 -6.03 23.17
N LEU A 149 5.67 -6.79 23.13
CA LEU A 149 5.69 -8.18 22.70
C LEU A 149 5.88 -8.31 21.18
N GLN A 150 5.33 -7.40 20.37
CA GLN A 150 5.63 -7.36 18.92
C GLN A 150 7.12 -7.13 18.65
N ARG A 151 7.75 -6.17 19.33
CA ARG A 151 9.20 -5.89 19.22
C ARG A 151 10.04 -7.09 19.67
N THR A 152 9.63 -7.76 20.74
CA THR A 152 10.28 -9.01 21.21
C THR A 152 10.15 -10.12 20.18
N THR A 153 8.99 -10.22 19.50
CA THR A 153 8.75 -11.20 18.45
C THR A 153 9.67 -10.97 17.25
N LEU A 154 9.77 -9.74 16.74
CA LEU A 154 10.65 -9.39 15.63
C LEU A 154 12.13 -9.67 15.95
N LYS A 155 12.58 -9.30 17.16
CA LYS A 155 13.94 -9.63 17.61
C LYS A 155 14.21 -11.14 17.60
N THR A 156 13.26 -11.92 18.12
CA THR A 156 13.38 -13.39 18.15
C THR A 156 13.40 -13.98 16.74
N LEU A 157 12.61 -13.43 15.82
CA LEU A 157 12.60 -13.85 14.42
C LEU A 157 13.91 -13.53 13.72
N ALA A 158 14.48 -12.34 13.94
CA ALA A 158 15.76 -11.91 13.37
C ALA A 158 16.96 -12.78 13.82
N GLU A 159 16.91 -13.30 15.05
CA GLU A 159 17.92 -14.23 15.58
C GLU A 159 17.65 -15.69 15.17
N GLY A 160 16.46 -15.98 14.63
CA GLY A 160 16.01 -17.31 14.24
C GLY A 160 16.36 -17.67 12.79
N PRO A 161 16.23 -18.96 12.41
CA PRO A 161 16.50 -19.43 11.06
C PRO A 161 15.31 -19.28 10.09
N PHE A 162 14.26 -18.56 10.49
CA PHE A 162 12.98 -18.58 9.79
C PHE A 162 12.94 -17.54 8.67
N ASN A 163 12.43 -17.92 7.51
CA ASN A 163 12.16 -17.04 6.38
C ASN A 163 10.69 -17.11 5.94
N LYS A 164 9.83 -17.65 6.81
CA LYS A 164 8.39 -17.58 6.68
C LYS A 164 7.70 -17.54 8.05
N LEU A 165 6.71 -16.67 8.20
CA LEU A 165 5.83 -16.61 9.34
C LEU A 165 4.37 -16.88 8.94
N ARG A 166 3.71 -17.80 9.66
CA ARG A 166 2.25 -17.91 9.60
C ARG A 166 1.62 -17.07 10.70
N PHE A 167 0.76 -16.13 10.32
CA PHE A 167 -0.05 -15.34 11.23
C PHE A 167 -1.46 -15.08 10.67
N CYS A 168 -2.36 -14.62 11.54
CA CYS A 168 -3.74 -14.30 11.19
C CYS A 168 -3.86 -12.80 10.94
N VAL A 169 -4.60 -12.43 9.88
CA VAL A 169 -5.03 -11.04 9.69
C VAL A 169 -5.97 -10.64 10.82
N PHE A 170 -6.99 -11.46 11.10
CA PHE A 170 -7.97 -11.16 12.14
C PHE A 170 -7.54 -11.65 13.53
N PRO A 171 -7.97 -10.94 14.60
CA PRO A 171 -7.71 -11.34 15.98
C PRO A 171 -8.14 -12.78 16.27
N LYS A 172 -7.28 -13.50 17.00
CA LYS A 172 -7.52 -14.90 17.37
C LYS A 172 -7.85 -15.01 18.84
N ARG A 173 -9.06 -15.47 19.18
CA ARG A 173 -9.38 -15.86 20.56
C ARG A 173 -9.17 -17.35 20.76
N TYR A 174 -8.35 -17.74 21.74
CA TYR A 174 -8.07 -19.16 22.02
C TYR A 174 -7.63 -19.39 23.47
N THR A 175 -7.49 -20.65 23.88
CA THR A 175 -6.80 -20.98 25.14
C THR A 175 -5.40 -20.37 25.10
N TRP A 176 -5.02 -19.65 26.17
CA TRP A 176 -3.78 -18.86 26.27
C TRP A 176 -3.67 -17.63 25.33
N ASN A 177 -4.74 -17.25 24.65
CA ASN A 177 -4.83 -15.96 23.93
C ASN A 177 -6.22 -15.34 24.12
N GLN A 178 -6.39 -14.62 25.23
CA GLN A 178 -7.65 -13.99 25.62
C GLN A 178 -7.57 -12.46 25.66
N GLY A 179 -6.42 -11.88 25.33
CA GLY A 179 -6.23 -10.43 25.27
C GLY A 179 -7.10 -9.81 24.18
N GLU A 180 -7.69 -8.66 24.50
CA GLU A 180 -8.41 -7.85 23.52
C GLU A 180 -7.39 -7.15 22.60
N PRO A 181 -7.58 -7.17 21.27
CA PRO A 181 -6.71 -6.48 20.34
C PRO A 181 -6.85 -4.96 20.49
N GLN A 182 -5.78 -4.22 20.22
CA GLN A 182 -5.80 -2.75 20.25
C GLN A 182 -6.59 -2.15 19.07
N LEU A 183 -6.57 -2.83 17.92
CA LEU A 183 -7.23 -2.40 16.70
C LEU A 183 -8.14 -3.52 16.15
N TYR A 184 -9.22 -3.10 15.53
CA TYR A 184 -10.18 -3.96 14.84
C TYR A 184 -10.32 -3.55 13.37
N PRO A 185 -10.64 -4.48 12.46
CA PRO A 185 -10.69 -4.20 11.01
C PRO A 185 -11.88 -3.34 10.58
N PHE A 186 -12.94 -3.22 11.40
CA PHE A 186 -14.15 -2.46 11.11
C PHE A 186 -14.40 -1.42 12.17
N GLU A 187 -15.01 -0.30 11.79
CA GLU A 187 -15.55 0.67 12.74
C GLU A 187 -16.66 0.03 13.58
N GLY A 188 -16.83 0.49 14.83
CA GLY A 188 -17.89 0.00 15.71
C GLY A 188 -17.49 -0.06 17.17
N THR A 189 -18.21 -0.89 17.93
CA THR A 189 -17.99 -1.15 19.34
C THR A 189 -17.84 -2.66 19.55
N PRO A 190 -16.66 -3.14 19.98
CA PRO A 190 -16.49 -4.54 20.35
C PRO A 190 -17.42 -4.93 21.52
N PRO A 191 -17.75 -6.23 21.66
CA PRO A 191 -17.29 -7.34 20.82
C PRO A 191 -18.16 -7.60 19.58
N ASN A 192 -19.36 -7.02 19.49
CA ASN A 192 -20.39 -7.50 18.56
C ASN A 192 -21.20 -6.41 17.82
N ARG A 193 -20.85 -5.13 17.94
CA ARG A 193 -21.53 -4.05 17.21
C ARG A 193 -20.59 -3.45 16.18
N TRP A 194 -20.58 -3.99 14.98
CA TRP A 194 -19.67 -3.58 13.91
C TRP A 194 -20.42 -2.93 12.76
N ASN A 195 -19.83 -1.89 12.18
CA ASN A 195 -20.23 -1.37 10.88
C ASN A 195 -19.41 -2.08 9.79
N LEU A 196 -19.98 -3.13 9.20
CA LEU A 196 -19.30 -3.94 8.19
C LEU A 196 -19.15 -3.25 6.83
N GLU A 197 -19.74 -2.06 6.68
CA GLU A 197 -19.57 -1.21 5.49
C GLU A 197 -18.41 -0.22 5.62
N ARG A 198 -17.74 -0.18 6.79
CA ARG A 198 -16.63 0.74 7.06
C ARG A 198 -15.46 0.03 7.72
N PHE A 199 -14.37 -0.08 6.97
CA PHE A 199 -13.10 -0.52 7.52
C PHE A 199 -12.53 0.53 8.47
N ASN A 200 -11.70 0.10 9.41
CA ASN A 200 -10.81 0.97 10.17
C ASN A 200 -9.43 0.98 9.47
N PRO A 201 -9.03 2.04 8.75
CA PRO A 201 -7.77 2.08 8.01
C PRO A 201 -6.53 1.90 8.91
N GLU A 202 -6.58 2.35 10.16
CA GLU A 202 -5.47 2.23 11.11
C GLU A 202 -5.08 0.76 11.34
N PHE A 203 -6.05 -0.15 11.40
CA PHE A 203 -5.80 -1.58 11.50
C PHE A 203 -4.98 -2.13 10.32
N PHE A 204 -5.30 -1.70 9.10
CA PHE A 204 -4.62 -2.17 7.90
C PHE A 204 -3.25 -1.52 7.73
N ARG A 205 -3.09 -0.25 8.13
CA ARG A 205 -1.77 0.40 8.20
C ARG A 205 -0.84 -0.32 9.18
N HIS A 206 -1.32 -0.68 10.37
CA HIS A 206 -0.54 -1.48 11.33
C HIS A 206 -0.17 -2.86 10.77
N LEU A 207 -1.10 -3.54 10.10
CA LEU A 207 -0.81 -4.79 9.40
C LEU A 207 0.28 -4.62 8.33
N GLU A 208 0.20 -3.56 7.53
CA GLU A 208 1.19 -3.24 6.49
C GLU A 208 2.58 -2.95 7.08
N GLU A 209 2.65 -2.18 8.16
CA GLU A 209 3.89 -1.90 8.89
C GLU A 209 4.54 -3.20 9.39
N CYS A 210 3.76 -4.09 10.02
CA CYS A 210 4.23 -5.41 10.45
C CYS A 210 4.73 -6.28 9.27
N ILE A 211 4.08 -6.21 8.10
CA ILE A 211 4.54 -6.94 6.90
C ILE A 211 5.86 -6.37 6.38
N VAL A 212 6.02 -5.04 6.36
CA VAL A 212 7.28 -4.39 5.97
C VAL A 212 8.41 -4.77 6.92
N GLU A 213 8.15 -4.79 8.23
CA GLU A 213 9.13 -5.23 9.22
C GLU A 213 9.55 -6.69 9.02
N LEU A 214 8.63 -7.59 8.63
CA LEU A 214 8.98 -8.96 8.24
C LEU A 214 9.79 -9.00 6.94
N GLN A 215 9.44 -8.18 5.95
CA GLN A 215 10.17 -8.06 4.69
C GLN A 215 11.62 -7.60 4.92
N GLU A 216 11.84 -6.63 5.81
CA GLU A 216 13.19 -6.16 6.19
C GLU A 216 14.04 -7.26 6.82
N LEU A 217 13.41 -8.25 7.45
CA LEU A 217 14.07 -9.45 7.99
C LEU A 217 14.19 -10.59 6.98
N GLY A 218 13.67 -10.45 5.76
CA GLY A 218 13.65 -11.50 4.73
C GLY A 218 12.65 -12.63 5.03
N ILE A 219 11.52 -12.31 5.67
CA ILE A 219 10.50 -13.27 6.11
C ILE A 219 9.21 -13.11 5.30
N GLU A 220 8.75 -14.22 4.70
CA GLU A 220 7.49 -14.36 3.94
C GLU A 220 6.25 -14.72 4.79
#